data_AF-A0A5A7XXM7-F1
#
_entry.id   AF-A0A5A7XXM7-F1
#
_cell.length_a   1.000
_cell.length_b   1.000
_cell.length_c   1.000
_cell.angle_alpha   90.00
_cell.angle_beta   90.00
_cell.angle_gamma   90.00
#
_symmetry.space_group_name_H-M   'P 1'
#
loop_
_entity.id
_entity.type
_entity.pdbx_description
1 polymer ?
#
loop_
_entity_poly.entity_id
_entity_poly.type
_entity_poly.pdbx_seq_one_letter_code
_entity_poly.pdbx_strand_id
1 'polypeptide(L)'
;MAAFVSGPRRRTAIAVAATRRARGVRVRVVDRAWTVAQPTGRVTVCRTFDQLLDELTGRGVDRGELRSALLAAAGSVPTTS
;
A
#
# COMPACT_ATOMS: atom_id res chain seq x y z
N MET A 1 12.20 9.68 -1.46
CA MET A 1 11.20 8.68 -1.02
C MET A 1 10.25 8.25 -2.15
N ALA A 2 9.69 9.18 -2.94
CA ALA A 2 8.79 8.84 -4.06
C ALA A 2 9.36 7.82 -5.06
N ALA A 3 10.64 7.90 -5.41
CA ALA A 3 11.29 6.97 -6.35
C ALA A 3 11.25 5.49 -5.89
N PHE A 4 11.30 5.22 -4.58
CA PHE A 4 11.22 3.87 -4.02
C PHE A 4 9.83 3.25 -4.16
N VAL A 5 8.81 4.07 -4.37
CA VAL A 5 7.42 3.63 -4.42
C VAL A 5 6.82 3.77 -5.83
N SER A 6 7.52 4.46 -6.75
CA SER A 6 7.00 4.81 -8.08
C SER A 6 6.95 3.66 -9.09
N GLY A 7 7.76 2.61 -8.94
CA GLY A 7 7.81 1.50 -9.90
C GLY A 7 6.52 0.67 -9.90
N PRO A 8 5.96 0.25 -11.06
CA PRO A 8 4.76 -0.59 -11.11
C PRO A 8 4.86 -1.84 -10.23
N ARG A 9 6.00 -2.56 -10.34
CA ARG A 9 6.27 -3.76 -9.52
C ARG A 9 6.34 -3.44 -8.01
N ARG A 10 6.93 -2.30 -7.64
CA ARG A 10 7.04 -1.86 -6.24
C ARG A 10 5.67 -1.49 -5.66
N ARG A 11 4.82 -0.81 -6.44
CA ARG A 11 3.42 -0.53 -6.05
C ARG A 11 2.61 -1.81 -5.84
N THR A 12 2.82 -2.81 -6.68
CA THR A 12 2.18 -4.13 -6.53
C THR A 12 2.64 -4.82 -5.26
N ALA A 13 3.95 -4.82 -4.97
CA ALA A 13 4.47 -5.40 -3.72
C ALA A 13 3.88 -4.72 -2.47
N ILE A 14 3.76 -3.39 -2.49
CA ILE A 14 3.08 -2.62 -1.44
C ILE A 14 1.61 -3.04 -1.30
N ALA A 15 0.87 -3.16 -2.41
CA ALA A 15 -0.54 -3.56 -2.37
C ALA A 15 -0.75 -4.96 -1.78
N VAL A 16 0.12 -5.91 -2.13
CA VAL A 16 0.12 -7.27 -1.57
C VAL A 16 0.43 -7.25 -0.08
N ALA A 17 1.48 -6.54 0.32
CA ALA A 17 1.87 -6.43 1.72
C ALA A 17 0.80 -5.74 2.58
N ALA A 18 0.15 -4.71 2.04
CA ALA A 18 -0.95 -4.00 2.67
C ALA A 18 -2.18 -4.90 2.86
N THR A 19 -2.58 -5.64 1.82
CA THR A 19 -3.72 -6.57 1.87
C THR A 19 -3.51 -7.68 2.92
N ARG A 20 -2.26 -8.17 3.10
CA ARG A 20 -1.97 -9.19 4.12
C ARG A 20 -2.07 -8.66 5.55
N ARG A 21 -1.79 -7.37 5.76
CA ARG A 21 -1.75 -6.75 7.09
C ARG A 21 -3.09 -6.13 7.49
N ALA A 22 -3.84 -5.61 6.52
CA ALA A 22 -5.12 -4.98 6.76
C ALA A 22 -6.25 -6.02 6.69
N ARG A 23 -6.75 -6.46 7.86
CA ARG A 23 -7.87 -7.41 7.93
C ARG A 23 -9.12 -6.82 7.27
N GLY A 24 -9.75 -7.62 6.40
CA GLY A 24 -10.99 -7.27 5.71
C GLY A 24 -10.83 -6.26 4.58
N VAL A 25 -9.63 -5.77 4.30
CA VAL A 25 -9.40 -4.76 3.26
C VAL A 25 -8.70 -5.40 2.08
N ARG A 26 -9.10 -5.03 0.85
CA ARG A 26 -8.37 -5.39 -0.36
C ARG A 26 -7.71 -4.16 -0.94
N VAL A 27 -6.39 -4.22 -1.11
CA VAL A 27 -5.61 -3.16 -1.75
C VAL A 27 -5.19 -3.62 -3.14
N ARG A 28 -5.48 -2.81 -4.16
CA ARG A 28 -5.07 -3.08 -5.56
C ARG A 28 -4.36 -1.88 -6.14
N VAL A 29 -3.47 -2.12 -7.11
CA VAL A 29 -2.86 -1.04 -7.91
C VAL A 29 -3.77 -0.77 -9.11
N VAL A 30 -4.07 0.49 -9.37
CA VAL A 30 -4.80 0.95 -10.56
C VAL A 30 -4.06 2.12 -11.15
N ASP A 31 -3.53 1.95 -12.36
CA ASP A 31 -2.65 2.91 -13.04
C ASP A 31 -1.52 3.40 -12.11
N ARG A 32 -1.61 4.65 -11.61
CA ARG A 32 -0.62 5.27 -10.72
C ARG A 32 -1.06 5.38 -9.25
N ALA A 33 -2.15 4.74 -8.87
CA ALA A 33 -2.73 4.81 -7.53
C ALA A 33 -2.94 3.43 -6.90
N TRP A 34 -3.31 3.42 -5.62
CA TRP A 34 -3.90 2.26 -4.96
C TRP A 34 -5.39 2.48 -4.75
N THR A 35 -6.18 1.43 -4.92
CA THR A 35 -7.56 1.38 -4.46
C THR A 35 -7.64 0.53 -3.21
N VAL A 36 -8.35 1.04 -2.21
CA VAL A 36 -8.58 0.38 -0.93
C VAL A 36 -10.07 0.06 -0.85
N ALA A 37 -10.42 -1.20 -1.09
CA ALA A 37 -11.80 -1.67 -1.00
C ALA A 37 -12.07 -2.21 0.41
N GLN A 38 -13.09 -1.64 1.05
CA GLN A 38 -13.51 -1.96 2.40
C GLN A 38 -14.61 -3.03 2.40
N PRO A 39 -14.82 -3.77 3.50
CA PRO A 39 -15.93 -4.73 3.62
C PRO A 39 -17.31 -4.09 3.42
N THR A 40 -17.42 -2.80 3.75
CA THR A 40 -18.66 -2.00 3.64
C THR A 40 -19.00 -1.61 2.20
N GLY A 41 -18.19 -2.01 1.22
CA GLY A 41 -18.35 -1.61 -0.19
C GLY A 41 -17.74 -0.24 -0.53
N ARG A 42 -17.27 0.52 0.47
CA ARG A 42 -16.55 1.77 0.23
C ARG A 42 -15.21 1.49 -0.46
N VAL A 43 -14.89 2.28 -1.49
CA VAL A 43 -13.60 2.25 -2.17
C VAL A 43 -12.94 3.62 -2.06
N THR A 44 -11.75 3.67 -1.48
CA THR A 44 -10.92 4.88 -1.43
C THR A 44 -9.80 4.77 -2.46
N VAL A 45 -9.53 5.85 -3.21
CA VAL A 45 -8.39 5.94 -4.12
C VAL A 45 -7.26 6.72 -3.45
N CYS A 46 -6.15 6.05 -3.18
CA CYS A 46 -4.94 6.61 -2.59
C CYS A 46 -3.91 6.87 -3.70
N ARG A 47 -3.63 8.14 -4.01
CA ARG A 47 -2.65 8.54 -5.04
C ARG A 47 -1.23 8.63 -4.49
N THR A 48 -1.08 8.73 -3.17
CA THR A 48 0.21 8.79 -2.49
C THR A 48 0.36 7.65 -1.50
N PHE A 49 1.62 7.36 -1.16
CA PHE A 49 1.95 6.37 -0.14
C PHE A 49 1.40 6.78 1.24
N ASP A 50 1.45 8.07 1.58
CA ASP A 50 0.93 8.56 2.85
C ASP A 50 -0.60 8.45 2.93
N GLN A 51 -1.33 8.73 1.84
CA GLN A 51 -2.77 8.50 1.78
C GLN A 51 -3.15 7.03 1.98
N LEU A 52 -2.33 6.12 1.46
CA LEU A 52 -2.51 4.68 1.69
C LEU A 52 -2.29 4.34 3.17
N LEU A 53 -1.25 4.90 3.79
CA LEU A 53 -1.00 4.71 5.22
C LEU A 53 -2.14 5.25 6.07
N ASP A 54 -2.60 6.48 5.81
CA ASP A 54 -3.70 7.12 6.55
C ASP A 54 -4.98 6.25 6.53
N GLU A 55 -5.37 5.78 5.34
CA GLU A 55 -6.56 4.94 5.15
C GLU A 55 -6.43 3.59 5.89
N LEU A 56 -5.24 3.01 5.95
CA LEU A 56 -5.01 1.72 6.61
C LEU A 56 -4.84 1.85 8.13
N THR A 57 -4.26 2.94 8.63
CA THR A 57 -4.00 3.16 10.06
C THR A 57 -5.21 3.68 10.82
N GLY A 58 -6.20 4.26 10.13
CA GLY A 58 -7.51 4.60 10.72
C GLY A 58 -8.28 3.42 11.33
N ARG A 59 -7.70 2.21 11.28
CA ARG A 59 -8.27 0.94 11.76
C ARG A 59 -7.51 0.31 12.93
N GLY A 60 -6.65 1.08 13.60
CA GLY A 60 -5.91 0.60 14.78
C GLY A 60 -4.63 -0.17 14.46
N VAL A 61 -4.12 -0.06 13.23
CA VAL A 61 -2.80 -0.56 12.85
C VAL A 61 -1.75 0.50 13.19
N ASP A 62 -0.65 0.11 13.83
CA ASP A 62 0.46 1.02 14.09
C ASP A 62 1.04 1.56 12.77
N ARG A 63 1.11 2.89 12.67
CA ARG A 63 1.55 3.57 11.45
C ARG A 63 3.03 3.32 11.15
N GLY A 64 3.87 3.28 12.19
CA GLY A 64 5.31 3.11 12.05
C GLY A 64 5.67 1.70 11.55
N GLU A 65 5.05 0.70 12.15
CA GLU A 65 5.18 -0.71 11.76
C GLU A 65 4.68 -0.93 10.33
N LEU A 66 3.48 -0.42 10.00
CA LEU A 66 2.92 -0.54 8.66
C LEU A 66 3.81 0.14 7.63
N ARG A 67 4.27 1.36 7.89
CA ARG A 67 5.18 2.09 7.01
C ARG A 67 6.46 1.29 6.73
N SER A 68 7.10 0.80 7.78
CA SER A 68 8.35 0.05 7.68
C SER A 68 8.16 -1.24 6.87
N ALA A 69 7.08 -1.97 7.14
CA ALA A 69 6.74 -3.19 6.43
C ALA A 69 6.45 -2.98 4.94
N LEU A 70 5.70 -1.93 4.59
CA LEU A 70 5.39 -1.63 3.19
C LEU A 70 6.63 -1.16 2.41
N LEU A 71 7.50 -0.38 3.05
CA LEU A 71 8.79 0.03 2.45
C LEU A 71 9.72 -1.17 2.25
N ALA A 72 9.79 -2.09 3.21
CA ALA A 72 10.57 -3.33 3.06
C ALA A 72 10.07 -4.17 1.88
N ALA A 73 8.75 -4.30 1.72
CA ALA A 73 8.16 -5.00 0.57
C ALA A 73 8.45 -4.30 -0.77
N ALA A 74 8.49 -2.97 -0.80
CA ALA A 74 8.91 -2.22 -2.00
C ALA A 74 10.39 -2.41 -2.32
N GLY A 75 11.25 -2.47 -1.29
CA GLY A 75 12.68 -2.66 -1.39
C GLY A 75 13.11 -4.08 -1.76
N SER A 76 12.28 -5.10 -1.47
CA SER A 76 12.53 -6.49 -1.87
C SER A 76 12.30 -6.74 -3.37
N VAL A 77 11.74 -5.77 -4.11
CA VAL A 77 11.58 -5.88 -5.56
C VAL A 77 12.90 -5.50 -6.24
N PRO A 78 13.54 -6.43 -6.98
CA PRO A 78 14.79 -6.15 -7.67
C PRO A 78 14.61 -4.98 -8.66
N THR A 79 15.55 -4.04 -8.65
CA THR A 79 15.76 -3.15 -9.80
C THR A 79 16.37 -3.99 -10.91
N THR A 80 15.53 -4.52 -11.80
CA THR A 80 16.04 -5.01 -13.08
C THR A 80 16.49 -3.77 -13.85
N SER A 81 17.81 -3.57 -13.91
CA SER A 81 18.49 -2.58 -14.75
C SER A 81 18.25 -2.86 -16.22
#